data_AF-A0A961V8M9-F1
#
_entry.id   AF-A0A961V8M9-F1
#
_cell.length_a   1.000
_cell.length_b   1.000
_cell.length_c   1.000
_cell.angle_alpha   90.00
_cell.angle_beta   90.00
_cell.angle_gamma   90.00
#
_symmetry.space_group_name_H-M   'P 1'
#
loop_
_entity.id
_entity.type
_entity.pdbx_description
1 polymer ?
#
loop_
_entity_poly.entity_id
_entity_poly.type
_entity_poly.pdbx_seq_one_letter_code
_entity_poly.pdbx_strand_id
1 'polypeptide(L)'
;GMCGRAYGPRFLFSWPNSRISVMGGEQAASVLATVKRDNIEADGGAWSEVEEAEFKQPIREKYEAEGHPTYATARLWDDGIILPSETRRVLALALSATLNAPIPETRFGVFRM
;
A
#
# COMPACT_ATOMS: atom_id res chain seq x y z
N GLY A 1 -0.52 2.85 -14.17
CA GLY A 1 -0.49 2.75 -12.70
C GLY A 1 -0.38 4.14 -12.08
N MET A 2 -0.44 4.26 -10.75
CA MET A 2 -0.50 5.55 -10.01
C MET A 2 0.87 6.06 -9.51
N CYS A 3 1.98 5.79 -10.23
CA CYS A 3 3.34 6.25 -9.90
C CYS A 3 3.80 5.99 -8.45
N GLY A 4 3.74 4.72 -8.00
CA GLY A 4 4.27 4.32 -6.69
C GLY A 4 5.81 4.41 -6.61
N ARG A 5 6.37 4.14 -5.42
CA ARG A 5 7.82 4.30 -5.13
C ARG A 5 8.75 3.66 -6.17
N ALA A 6 8.40 2.49 -6.70
CA ALA A 6 9.20 1.78 -7.69
C ALA A 6 9.28 2.46 -9.07
N TYR A 7 8.38 3.40 -9.38
CA TYR A 7 8.40 4.18 -10.63
C TYR A 7 9.32 5.41 -10.57
N GLY A 8 10.04 5.59 -9.46
CA GLY A 8 11.03 6.65 -9.28
C GLY A 8 10.46 8.08 -9.32
N PRO A 9 9.38 8.40 -8.57
CA PRO A 9 8.97 9.79 -8.42
C PRO A 9 10.08 10.61 -7.75
N ARG A 10 10.18 11.91 -8.07
CA ARG A 10 11.16 12.81 -7.45
C ARG A 10 10.94 12.94 -5.94
N PHE A 11 9.67 12.99 -5.55
CA PHE A 11 9.21 12.96 -4.17
C PHE A 11 7.91 12.15 -4.11
N LEU A 12 7.71 11.40 -3.04
CA LEU A 12 6.47 10.69 -2.71
C LEU A 12 6.14 11.00 -1.25
N PHE A 13 4.95 11.54 -0.98
CA PHE A 13 4.51 11.84 0.39
C PHE A 13 3.26 11.05 0.74
N SER A 14 3.09 10.76 2.03
CA SER A 14 1.93 10.08 2.59
C SER A 14 1.09 11.05 3.42
N TRP A 15 -0.23 10.84 3.49
CA TRP A 15 -1.10 11.52 4.46
C TRP A 15 -1.25 10.68 5.73
N PRO A 16 -1.63 11.26 6.88
CA PRO A 16 -1.74 10.50 8.13
C PRO A 16 -2.82 9.42 8.11
N ASN A 17 -3.82 9.56 7.22
CA ASN A 17 -4.92 8.63 7.04
C ASN A 17 -4.69 7.62 5.89
N SER A 18 -3.56 7.69 5.17
CA SER A 18 -3.32 6.73 4.09
C SER A 18 -3.06 5.33 4.63
N ARG A 19 -3.19 4.31 3.78
CA ARG A 19 -2.75 2.94 4.05
C ARG A 19 -2.00 2.42 2.83
N ILE A 20 -0.93 1.67 3.04
CA ILE A 20 -0.15 1.05 1.96
C ILE A 20 0.12 -0.42 2.25
N SER A 21 -0.32 -1.29 1.35
CA SER A 21 -0.13 -2.73 1.44
C SER A 21 -0.29 -3.34 0.04
N VAL A 22 0.07 -4.62 -0.10
CA VAL A 22 -0.11 -5.34 -1.38
C VAL A 22 -1.59 -5.45 -1.80
N MET A 23 -2.48 -5.53 -0.81
CA MET A 23 -3.94 -5.51 -0.95
C MET A 23 -4.57 -5.06 0.37
N GLY A 24 -5.89 -4.80 0.40
CA GLY A 24 -6.57 -4.43 1.65
C GLY A 24 -6.52 -5.55 2.70
N GLY A 25 -6.42 -5.21 3.99
CA GLY A 25 -6.32 -6.20 5.07
C GLY A 25 -7.50 -7.16 5.13
N GLU A 26 -8.72 -6.66 4.93
CA GLU A 26 -9.93 -7.50 4.86
C GLU A 26 -9.92 -8.44 3.66
N GLN A 27 -9.42 -7.96 2.52
CA GLN A 27 -9.28 -8.76 1.31
C GLN A 27 -8.27 -9.89 1.52
N ALA A 28 -7.12 -9.59 2.13
CA ALA A 28 -6.10 -10.59 2.44
C ALA A 28 -6.64 -11.66 3.41
N ALA A 29 -7.30 -11.22 4.49
CA ALA A 29 -7.89 -12.13 5.48
C ALA A 29 -8.97 -13.03 4.84
N SER A 30 -9.82 -12.47 3.97
CA SER A 30 -10.85 -13.23 3.27
C SER A 30 -10.28 -14.26 2.30
N VAL A 31 -9.31 -13.87 1.46
CA VAL A 31 -8.69 -14.79 0.50
C VAL A 31 -7.97 -15.93 1.20
N LEU A 32 -7.20 -15.64 2.25
CA LEU A 32 -6.50 -16.67 3.02
C LEU A 32 -7.45 -17.60 3.76
N ALA A 33 -8.57 -17.08 4.27
CA ALA A 33 -9.59 -17.89 4.91
C ALA A 33 -10.30 -18.81 3.91
N THR A 34 -10.66 -18.34 2.71
CA THR A 34 -11.22 -19.17 1.64
C THR A 34 -10.29 -20.35 1.32
N VAL A 35 -9.00 -20.06 1.08
CA VAL A 35 -8.01 -21.12 0.81
C VAL A 35 -7.90 -22.12 1.98
N LYS A 36 -7.95 -21.63 3.24
CA LYS A 36 -7.90 -22.51 4.42
C LYS A 36 -9.14 -23.41 4.52
N ARG A 37 -10.33 -22.85 4.30
CA ARG A 37 -11.61 -23.56 4.30
C ARG A 37 -11.62 -24.66 3.24
N ASP A 38 -11.28 -24.33 2.01
CA ASP A 38 -11.25 -25.27 0.88
C ASP A 38 -10.34 -26.48 1.18
N ASN A 39 -9.19 -26.25 1.83
CA ASN A 39 -8.28 -27.33 2.23
C ASN A 39 -8.88 -28.22 3.34
N ILE A 40 -9.52 -27.62 4.36
CA ILE A 40 -10.16 -28.39 5.45
C ILE A 40 -11.31 -29.25 4.91
N GLU A 41 -12.14 -28.68 4.05
CA GLU A 41 -13.28 -29.37 3.44
C GLU A 41 -12.83 -30.48 2.48
N ALA A 42 -11.72 -30.28 1.76
CA ALA A 42 -11.11 -31.32 0.94
C ALA A 42 -10.61 -32.52 1.76
N ASP A 43 -10.13 -32.28 2.99
CA ASP A 43 -9.72 -33.32 3.94
C ASP A 43 -10.91 -33.93 4.73
N GLY A 44 -12.15 -33.53 4.42
CA GLY A 44 -13.37 -34.03 5.06
C GLY A 44 -13.67 -33.43 6.44
N GLY A 45 -12.96 -32.37 6.83
CA GLY A 45 -13.20 -31.63 8.05
C GLY A 45 -14.29 -30.57 7.94
N ALA A 46 -14.59 -29.92 9.05
CA ALA A 46 -15.46 -28.74 9.10
C ALA A 46 -14.74 -27.61 9.83
N TRP A 47 -14.98 -26.37 9.41
CA TRP A 47 -14.37 -25.19 10.00
C TRP A 47 -15.44 -24.19 10.41
N SER A 48 -15.49 -23.90 11.71
CA SER A 48 -16.52 -23.04 12.29
C SER A 48 -16.27 -21.56 11.97
N GLU A 49 -17.33 -20.76 12.03
CA GLU A 49 -17.23 -19.31 11.85
C GLU A 49 -16.37 -18.64 12.93
N VAL A 50 -16.33 -19.20 14.14
CA VAL A 50 -15.51 -18.70 15.25
C VAL A 50 -14.03 -18.92 14.95
N GLU A 51 -13.64 -20.13 14.53
CA GLU A 51 -12.25 -20.41 14.15
C GLU A 51 -11.82 -19.61 12.91
N GLU A 52 -12.73 -19.36 11.96
CA GLU A 52 -12.47 -18.47 10.83
C GLU A 52 -12.24 -17.02 11.27
N ALA A 53 -13.06 -16.51 12.20
CA ALA A 53 -12.89 -15.17 12.74
C ALA A 53 -11.55 -15.04 13.49
N GLU A 54 -11.20 -16.01 14.32
CA GLU A 54 -9.92 -16.09 15.04
C GLU A 54 -8.73 -16.17 14.08
N PHE A 55 -8.88 -16.85 12.95
CA PHE A 55 -7.84 -16.91 11.91
C PHE A 55 -7.67 -15.59 11.16
N LYS A 56 -8.78 -14.90 10.83
CA LYS A 56 -8.75 -13.62 10.11
C LYS A 56 -8.20 -12.48 10.96
N GLN A 57 -8.46 -12.50 12.27
CA GLN A 57 -8.10 -11.41 13.17
C GLN A 57 -6.61 -11.02 13.15
N PRO A 58 -5.63 -11.94 13.36
CA PRO A 58 -4.22 -11.58 13.33
C PRO A 58 -3.74 -11.10 11.95
N ILE A 59 -4.40 -11.54 10.86
CA ILE A 59 -4.09 -11.06 9.50
C ILE A 59 -4.51 -9.59 9.37
N ARG A 60 -5.72 -9.24 9.82
CA ARG A 60 -6.20 -7.85 9.81
C ARG A 60 -5.28 -6.95 10.62
N GLU A 61 -4.92 -7.38 11.83
CA GLU A 61 -4.02 -6.63 12.72
C GLU A 61 -2.65 -6.41 12.10
N LYS A 62 -2.08 -7.44 11.47
CA LYS A 62 -0.81 -7.31 10.75
C LYS A 62 -0.90 -6.29 9.63
N TYR A 63 -1.95 -6.34 8.81
CA TYR A 63 -2.11 -5.40 7.70
C TYR A 63 -2.37 -3.96 8.17
N GLU A 64 -3.07 -3.78 9.30
CA GLU A 64 -3.27 -2.45 9.88
C GLU A 64 -1.96 -1.88 10.43
N ALA A 65 -1.18 -2.71 11.14
CA ALA A 65 0.12 -2.31 11.69
C ALA A 65 1.15 -2.00 10.60
N GLU A 66 1.31 -2.89 9.63
CA GLU A 66 2.28 -2.73 8.54
C GLU A 66 1.83 -1.74 7.46
N GLY A 67 0.52 -1.54 7.33
CA GLY A 67 -0.07 -0.60 6.38
C GLY A 67 -0.15 0.84 6.88
N HIS A 68 0.09 1.08 8.17
CA HIS A 68 0.03 2.41 8.75
C HIS A 68 1.11 3.33 8.15
N PRO A 69 0.83 4.63 7.89
CA PRO A 69 1.81 5.54 7.28
C PRO A 69 3.12 5.65 8.06
N THR A 70 3.07 5.54 9.39
CA THR A 70 4.28 5.55 10.23
C THR A 70 5.17 4.32 10.01
N TYR A 71 4.58 3.17 9.70
CA TYR A 71 5.33 1.96 9.37
C TYR A 71 6.08 2.13 8.04
N ALA A 72 5.40 2.70 7.05
CA ALA A 72 5.93 2.97 5.71
C ALA A 72 7.04 4.04 5.73
N THR A 73 6.78 5.18 6.38
CA THR A 73 7.73 6.30 6.44
C THR A 73 9.00 5.93 7.22
N ALA A 74 8.87 5.11 8.28
CA ALA A 74 10.02 4.58 9.02
C ALA A 74 10.95 3.69 8.16
N ARG A 75 10.49 3.26 6.99
CA ARG A 75 11.21 2.40 6.03
C ARG A 75 11.48 3.11 4.69
N LEU A 76 11.26 4.42 4.62
CA LEU A 76 11.50 5.24 3.42
C LEU A 76 10.73 4.78 2.17
N TRP A 77 9.56 4.16 2.36
CA TRP A 77 8.64 3.87 1.26
C TRP A 77 8.04 5.16 0.69
N ASP A 78 7.96 6.19 1.53
CA ASP A 78 7.70 7.59 1.21
C ASP A 78 8.82 8.48 1.75
N ASP A 79 8.84 9.74 1.33
CA ASP A 79 9.77 10.78 1.74
C ASP A 79 9.22 11.62 2.91
N GLY A 80 8.13 11.17 3.55
CA GLY A 80 7.55 11.78 4.73
C GLY A 80 6.02 11.77 4.75
N ILE A 81 5.48 11.81 5.97
CA ILE A 81 4.07 12.07 6.22
C ILE A 81 3.85 13.59 6.30
N ILE A 82 2.88 14.11 5.55
CA ILE A 82 2.51 15.54 5.55
C ILE A 82 1.06 15.73 5.95
N LEU A 83 0.74 16.86 6.57
CA LEU A 83 -0.66 17.20 6.85
C LEU A 83 -1.40 17.46 5.54
N PRO A 84 -2.66 17.01 5.39
CA PRO A 84 -3.44 17.25 4.17
C PRO A 84 -3.54 18.74 3.80
N SER A 85 -3.65 19.62 4.80
CA SER A 85 -3.68 21.09 4.63
C SER A 85 -2.36 21.68 4.11
N GLU A 86 -1.23 20.99 4.29
CA GLU A 86 0.09 21.46 3.86
C GLU A 86 0.46 21.02 2.44
N THR A 87 -0.32 20.12 1.84
CA THR A 87 -0.07 19.53 0.51
C THR A 87 0.32 20.57 -0.54
N ARG A 88 -0.41 21.70 -0.63
CA ARG A 88 -0.11 22.77 -1.58
C ARG A 88 1.31 23.33 -1.40
N ARG A 89 1.70 23.63 -0.15
CA ARG A 89 3.01 24.21 0.15
C ARG A 89 4.13 23.22 -0.16
N VAL A 90 3.95 21.97 0.25
CA VAL A 90 4.93 20.89 0.02
C VAL A 90 5.14 20.67 -1.48
N LEU A 91 4.05 20.58 -2.26
CA LEU A 91 4.14 20.42 -3.71
C LEU A 91 4.79 21.63 -4.40
N ALA A 92 4.49 22.86 -3.96
CA ALA A 92 5.12 24.06 -4.52
C ALA A 92 6.64 24.07 -4.30
N LEU A 93 7.11 23.70 -3.10
CA LEU A 93 8.52 23.61 -2.78
C LEU A 93 9.21 22.47 -3.53
N ALA A 94 8.59 21.29 -3.57
CA ALA A 94 9.09 20.14 -4.32
C ALA A 94 9.25 20.46 -5.81
N LEU A 95 8.23 21.08 -6.42
CA LEU A 95 8.27 21.49 -7.82
C LEU A 95 9.40 22.50 -8.06
N SER A 96 9.49 23.55 -7.23
CA SER A 96 10.56 24.54 -7.30
C SER A 96 11.95 23.89 -7.24
N ALA A 97 12.15 22.93 -6.33
CA ALA A 97 13.41 22.18 -6.24
C ALA A 97 13.72 21.38 -7.52
N THR A 98 12.71 20.71 -8.11
CA THR A 98 12.92 19.91 -9.33
C THR A 98 13.30 20.71 -10.56
N LEU A 99 12.96 21.99 -10.62
CA LEU A 99 13.28 22.87 -11.77
C LEU A 99 14.76 23.26 -11.85
N ASN A 100 15.58 22.88 -10.87
CA ASN A 100 17.04 23.04 -10.94
C ASN A 100 17.70 21.99 -11.86
N ALA A 101 16.96 21.01 -12.35
CA ALA A 101 17.39 20.05 -13.36
C ALA A 101 16.62 20.27 -14.68
N PRO A 102 17.27 20.08 -15.85
CA PRO A 102 16.57 20.15 -17.12
C PRO A 102 15.49 19.07 -17.22
N ILE A 103 14.36 19.41 -17.84
CA ILE A 103 13.26 18.46 -18.08
C ILE A 103 13.66 17.56 -19.27
N PRO A 104 13.81 16.24 -19.08
CA PRO A 104 14.23 15.35 -20.15
C PRO A 104 13.09 15.05 -21.14
N GLU A 105 13.46 14.72 -22.37
CA GLU A 105 12.53 14.11 -23.33
C GLU A 105 12.08 12.73 -22.83
N THR A 106 10.79 12.42 -22.92
CA THR A 106 10.25 11.12 -22.53
C THR A 106 10.28 10.16 -23.72
N ARG A 107 10.87 8.97 -23.53
CA ARG A 107 10.83 7.87 -24.51
C ARG A 107 10.01 6.73 -23.94
N PHE A 108 8.93 6.37 -24.62
CA PHE A 108 8.05 5.28 -24.20
C PHE A 108 8.54 3.92 -24.69
N GLY A 109 8.20 2.87 -23.93
CA GLY A 109 8.32 1.49 -24.39
C GLY A 109 7.20 1.10 -25.36
N VAL A 110 7.09 -0.18 -25.65
CA VAL A 110 6.03 -0.72 -26.52
C VAL A 110 4.67 -0.67 -25.81
N PHE A 111 3.66 -0.14 -26.48
CA PHE A 111 2.28 -0.21 -26.03
C PHE A 111 1.62 -1.50 -26.50
N ARG A 112 0.95 -2.21 -25.59
CA ARG A 112 0.05 -3.32 -25.93
C ARG A 112 -1.30 -2.72 -26.30
N MET A 113 -1.67 -2.85 -27.58
CA MET A 113 -2.96 -2.42 -28.13
C MET A 113 -4.01 -3.52 -28.02
#